data_AF-A0A0R3PWK4-F1
#
_entry.id   AF-A0A0R3PWK4-F1
#
_cell.length_a   1.000
_cell.length_b   1.000
_cell.length_c   1.000
_cell.angle_alpha   90.00
_cell.angle_beta   90.00
_cell.angle_gamma   90.00
#
_symmetry.space_group_name_H-M   'P 1'
#
loop_
_entity.id
_entity.type
_entity.pdbx_description
1 polymer ?
#
loop_
_entity_poly.entity_id
_entity_poly.type
_entity_poly.pdbx_seq_one_letter_code
_entity_poly.pdbx_strand_id
1 'polypeptide(L)' 'MLCNSKFSLLNRRHHCRACGRVACGSCCKERAVLQYMKDEPKKVH' A
#
# COMPACT_ATOMS: atom_id res chain seq x y z
N MET A 1 6.39 0.54 -10.14
CA MET A 1 5.40 -0.55 -10.00
C MET A 1 6.16 -1.80 -9.60
N LEU A 2 5.67 -2.59 -8.65
CA LEU A 2 6.36 -3.80 -8.16
C LEU A 2 5.97 -5.08 -8.92
N CYS A 3 4.93 -5.03 -9.75
CA CYS A 3 4.48 -6.15 -10.56
C CYS A 3 4.00 -5.69 -11.95
N ASN A 4 4.08 -6.58 -12.94
CA ASN A 4 3.59 -6.35 -14.30
C ASN A 4 2.12 -6.76 -14.50
N SER A 5 1.38 -7.02 -13.42
CA SER A 5 -0.04 -7.37 -13.51
C SER A 5 -0.86 -6.20 -14.08
N LYS A 6 -1.69 -6.48 -15.09
CA LYS A 6 -2.64 -5.50 -15.61
C LYS A 6 -3.70 -5.21 -14.55
N PHE A 7 -3.82 -3.95 -14.17
CA PHE A 7 -4.86 -3.51 -13.24
C PHE A 7 -6.21 -3.41 -13.95
N SER A 8 -7.26 -3.82 -13.27
CA SER A 8 -8.64 -3.80 -13.77
C SER A 8 -9.61 -3.53 -12.61
N LEU A 9 -10.91 -3.50 -12.89
CA LEU A 9 -11.93 -3.35 -11.84
C LEU A 9 -11.86 -4.45 -10.78
N LEU A 10 -11.46 -5.66 -11.20
CA LEU A 10 -11.29 -6.82 -10.32
C LEU A 10 -9.86 -6.88 -9.74
N ASN A 11 -8.83 -6.56 -10.53
CA ASN A 11 -7.44 -6.50 -10.07
C ASN A 11 -7.05 -5.06 -9.72
N ARG A 12 -7.42 -4.61 -8.53
CA ARG A 12 -7.23 -3.22 -8.11
C ARG A 12 -5.76 -2.89 -7.81
N ARG A 13 -5.45 -1.60 -7.87
CA ARG A 13 -4.14 -1.06 -7.47
C ARG A 13 -4.04 -1.00 -5.95
N HIS A 14 -2.94 -1.52 -5.41
CA HIS A 14 -2.64 -1.46 -3.98
C HIS A 14 -1.34 -0.68 -3.77
N HIS A 15 -1.39 0.30 -2.88
CA HIS A 15 -0.21 1.07 -2.49
C HIS A 15 0.43 0.43 -1.27
N CYS A 16 1.73 0.16 -1.35
CA CYS A 16 2.51 -0.25 -0.19
C CYS A 16 2.69 0.96 0.73
N ARG A 17 2.30 0.80 1.99
CA ARG A 17 2.40 1.84 3.02
C ARG A 17 3.83 2.05 3.54
N ALA A 18 4.70 1.06 3.32
CA ALA A 18 6.12 1.11 3.68
C ALA A 18 6.95 1.93 2.70
N CYS A 19 6.73 1.73 1.39
CA CYS A 19 7.57 2.30 0.33
C CYS A 19 6.82 3.17 -0.71
N GLY A 20 5.49 3.32 -0.59
CA GLY A 20 4.65 4.11 -1.49
C GLY A 20 4.39 3.50 -2.87
N ARG A 21 5.05 2.39 -3.22
CA ARG A 21 4.95 1.76 -4.55
C ARG A 21 3.59 1.10 -4.78
N VAL A 22 3.14 1.10 -6.03
CA VAL A 22 1.92 0.42 -6.47
C VAL A 22 2.20 -1.01 -6.90
N ALA A 23 1.38 -1.94 -6.42
CA ALA A 23 1.40 -3.37 -6.71
C ALA A 23 -0.04 -3.95 -6.77
N CYS A 24 -0.20 -5.19 -7.20
CA CYS A 24 -1.47 -5.91 -7.11
C CYS A 24 -1.69 -6.50 -5.70
N GLY A 25 -2.91 -6.96 -5.41
CA GLY A 25 -3.26 -7.51 -4.10
C GLY A 25 -2.39 -8.71 -3.72
N SER A 26 -2.00 -9.52 -4.70
CA SER A 26 -1.13 -10.68 -4.50
C SER A 26 0.30 -10.32 -4.10
N CYS A 27 0.85 -9.22 -4.62
CA CYS A 27 2.19 -8.75 -4.30
C CYS A 27 2.25 -7.93 -3.00
N CYS A 28 1.10 -7.49 -2.49
CA CYS A 28 0.96 -6.74 -1.23
C CYS A 28 0.12 -7.54 -0.20
N LYS A 29 0.32 -8.86 -0.11
CA LYS A 29 -0.40 -9.72 0.87
C LYS A 29 0.16 -9.61 2.28
N GLU A 30 1.45 -9.31 2.40
CA GLU A 30 2.13 -9.23 3.69
C GLU A 30 1.76 -7.95 4.43
N ARG A 31 1.47 -8.09 5.72
CA ARG A 31 1.15 -6.98 6.62
C ARG A 31 2.25 -6.87 7.65
N ALA A 32 3.01 -5.78 7.59
CA ALA A 32 3.97 -5.41 8.61
C ALA A 32 3.41 -4.25 9.44
N VAL A 33 3.71 -4.26 10.74
CA VAL A 33 3.43 -3.14 11.62
C VAL A 33 4.44 -2.04 11.32
N LEU A 34 3.96 -0.94 10.74
CA LEU A 34 4.79 0.24 10.52
C LEU A 34 4.77 1.05 11.81
N GLN A 35 5.88 1.04 12.56
CA GLN A 35 5.98 1.73 13.86
C GLN A 35 5.65 3.22 13.75
N TYR A 36 6.03 3.86 12.64
CA TYR A 36 5.71 5.26 12.36
C TYR A 36 4.25 5.51 11.93
N MET A 37 3.44 4.46 11.72
CA MET A 37 1.99 4.59 11.52
C MET A 37 1.18 4.36 12.81
N LYS A 38 1.82 4.00 13.93
CA LYS A 38 1.15 3.92 15.22
C LYS A 38 1.00 5.35 15.76
N ASP A 39 -0.19 5.90 15.56
CA ASP A 39 -0.66 7.20 16.06
C ASP A 39 0.18 8.41 15.63
N GLU A 40 -0.20 9.00 14.50
CA GLU A 40 0.27 10.33 14.12
C GLU A 40 -0.86 11.34 14.37
N PRO A 41 -0.75 12.25 15.36
CA PRO A 41 -1.68 13.35 15.49
C PRO A 41 -1.52 14.25 14.27
N LYS A 42 -2.48 14.18 13.34
CA LYS A 42 -2.49 15.04 12.15
C LYS A 42 -2.75 16.48 12.59
N LYS A 43 -1.84 17.39 12.24
CA LYS A 43 -2.05 18.83 12.42
C LYS A 43 -3.32 19.24 11.66
N VAL A 44 -4.30 19.74 12.41
CA VAL A 44 -5.51 20.37 11.89
C VAL A 44 -5.15 21.83 11.62
N HIS A 45 -5.27 22.27 10.37
CA HIS A 45 -5.35 23.69 10.05
C HIS A 45 -6.81 24.06 9.88
#